data_AF-A0A067EV50-F1
#
_entry.id   AF-A0A067EV50-F1
#
_cell.length_a   1.000
_cell.length_b   1.000
_cell.length_c   1.000
_cell.angle_alpha   90.00
_cell.angle_beta   90.00
_cell.angle_gamma   90.00
#
_symmetry.space_group_name_H-M   'P 1'
#
loop_
_entity.id
_entity.type
_entity.pdbx_description
1 polymer ?
#
loop_
_entity_poly.entity_id
_entity_poly.type
_entity_poly.pdbx_seq_one_letter_code
_entity_poly.pdbx_strand_id
1 'polypeptide(L)'
;NPFLDGIQLPLVSSKLQSCFEEAWPVILQAVALDAMPVKLDEKGLSKITVENMSKSSLISGYSMVELECEDYRFLWGFALIVVFQGQHLVPNKQRIGLGSAKAKFGGDSPTEEMNPLGLKLYEIVLPVFQFLSTESFFTAGFLTMNICQELLQVFLYSICMDNSWNSLAISVLSQIVQNCPEDFLKSENFSYLGMELCLAYLFKNFQSTNLVSPDQSNQGDLISPLFVTAKTLIVHFERKMQKQFMSVALAFLLIGYRCIRQASTELCLSKAIEFIKCAVPLLKNVVEDALTLGDDGIIHLRTIFGSCLNVIADFMKNCIEGLHLLENKRSDLGRLLQLKLAFTLEQNVSLAKLANETGCPWDNKDCIPIGFAVFKCCAESIRTVLTDSNLQVQAIGLQVLKSLVQRCTSKENNSLLLFIGGVLVRDIFTIMRRC
;
A
#
# COMPACT_ATOMS: atom_id res chain seq x y z
N ASN A 1 43.03 1.44 2.11
CA ASN A 1 41.94 2.44 2.22
C ASN A 1 42.67 3.75 2.00
N PRO A 2 42.48 4.45 0.87
CA PRO A 2 43.44 5.46 0.38
C PRO A 2 43.80 6.54 1.42
N PHE A 3 42.85 6.86 2.29
CA PHE A 3 43.03 7.77 3.42
C PHE A 3 43.98 7.24 4.51
N LEU A 4 43.90 5.95 4.83
CA LEU A 4 44.77 5.27 5.79
C LEU A 4 46.15 4.94 5.18
N ASP A 5 46.23 4.80 3.86
CA ASP A 5 47.46 4.48 3.14
C ASP A 5 48.46 5.65 3.18
N GLY A 6 47.98 6.88 3.41
CA GLY A 6 48.82 8.07 3.67
C GLY A 6 49.31 8.20 5.13
N ILE A 7 48.79 7.39 6.06
CA ILE A 7 49.16 7.46 7.48
C ILE A 7 50.34 6.53 7.73
N GLN A 8 51.54 7.10 7.81
CA GLN A 8 52.80 6.35 7.96
C GLN A 8 52.95 5.61 9.31
N LEU A 9 52.07 5.85 10.29
CA LEU A 9 52.12 5.25 11.63
C LEU A 9 51.03 4.17 11.79
N PRO A 10 51.41 2.87 11.88
CA PRO A 10 50.46 1.76 12.00
C PRO A 10 49.53 1.87 13.22
N LEU A 11 50.04 2.42 14.33
CA LEU A 11 49.26 2.61 15.56
C LEU A 11 48.14 3.64 15.36
N VAL A 12 48.41 4.72 14.63
CA VAL A 12 47.43 5.77 14.31
C VAL A 12 46.41 5.21 13.32
N SER A 13 46.87 4.52 12.27
CA SER A 13 46.02 3.88 11.28
C SER A 13 45.02 2.88 11.91
N SER A 14 45.49 2.03 12.84
CA SER A 14 44.62 1.05 13.53
C SER A 14 43.54 1.68 14.39
N LYS A 15 43.83 2.76 15.13
CA LYS A 15 42.84 3.49 15.93
C LYS A 15 41.86 4.27 15.05
N LEU A 16 42.35 4.86 13.96
CA LEU A 16 41.51 5.59 13.03
C LEU A 16 40.55 4.65 12.29
N GLN A 17 41.03 3.45 11.92
CA GLN A 17 40.20 2.43 11.29
C GLN A 17 39.02 2.04 12.18
N SER A 18 39.24 1.79 13.48
CA SER A 18 38.12 1.49 14.39
C SER A 18 37.12 2.63 14.49
N CYS A 19 37.58 3.89 14.49
CA CYS A 19 36.68 5.04 14.48
C CYS A 19 35.86 5.13 13.18
N PHE A 20 36.46 4.83 12.02
CA PHE A 20 35.75 4.81 10.74
C PHE A 20 34.75 3.66 10.65
N GLU A 21 35.10 2.47 11.16
CA GLU A 21 34.20 1.32 11.21
C GLU A 21 32.95 1.58 12.06
N GLU A 22 33.05 2.47 13.06
CA GLU A 22 31.93 2.91 13.90
C GLU A 22 31.16 4.09 13.28
N ALA A 23 31.87 5.07 12.70
CA ALA A 23 31.27 6.33 12.26
C ALA A 23 30.69 6.31 10.83
N TRP A 24 31.10 5.36 9.97
CA TRP A 24 30.65 5.35 8.57
C TRP A 24 29.13 5.36 8.38
N PRO A 25 28.28 4.71 9.21
CA PRO A 25 26.84 4.75 9.00
C PRO A 25 26.28 6.17 9.18
N VAL A 26 26.76 6.89 10.19
CA VAL A 26 26.35 8.27 10.47
C VAL A 26 26.86 9.21 9.39
N ILE A 27 28.10 9.02 8.93
CA ILE A 27 28.67 9.78 7.82
C ILE A 27 27.84 9.57 6.55
N LEU A 28 27.51 8.31 6.22
CA LEU A 28 26.67 7.97 5.06
C LEU A 28 25.32 8.70 5.12
N GLN A 29 24.66 8.67 6.27
CA GLN A 29 23.37 9.32 6.46
C GLN A 29 23.47 10.84 6.34
N ALA A 30 24.46 11.46 6.98
CA ALA A 30 24.68 12.91 6.91
C ALA A 30 24.98 13.37 5.47
N VAL A 31 25.89 12.67 4.79
CA VAL A 31 26.25 12.95 3.39
C VAL A 31 25.02 12.83 2.49
N ALA A 32 24.22 11.79 2.65
CA ALA A 32 23.02 11.61 1.85
C ALA A 32 21.99 12.71 2.12
N LEU A 33 21.69 13.04 3.38
CA LEU A 33 20.64 14.00 3.75
C LEU A 33 20.95 15.46 3.35
N ASP A 34 22.22 15.80 3.15
CA ASP A 34 22.65 17.13 2.68
C ASP A 34 23.01 17.14 1.17
N ALA A 35 22.79 16.02 0.46
CA ALA A 35 23.18 15.88 -0.93
C ALA A 35 22.27 16.63 -1.91
N MET A 36 22.86 17.13 -3.00
CA MET A 36 22.15 17.63 -4.17
C MET A 36 22.86 17.17 -5.45
N PRO A 37 22.13 16.86 -6.53
CA PRO A 37 22.78 16.52 -7.79
C PRO A 37 23.47 17.76 -8.39
N VAL A 38 24.68 17.58 -8.93
CA VAL A 38 25.37 18.61 -9.71
C VAL A 38 24.51 18.98 -10.92
N LYS A 39 24.08 20.24 -11.02
CA LYS A 39 23.34 20.74 -12.20
C LYS A 39 24.29 21.05 -13.34
N LEU A 40 24.37 20.15 -14.33
CA LEU A 40 25.07 20.40 -15.59
C LEU A 40 24.09 21.06 -16.58
N ASP A 41 24.41 22.27 -17.04
CA ASP A 41 23.67 22.92 -18.14
C ASP A 41 24.01 22.23 -19.48
N GLU A 42 23.23 22.48 -20.56
CA GLU A 42 23.50 21.95 -21.92
C GLU A 42 24.90 22.32 -22.48
N LYS A 43 25.62 23.21 -21.78
CA LYS A 43 26.99 23.65 -22.07
C LYS A 43 28.03 23.20 -21.03
N GLY A 44 27.69 22.31 -20.10
CA GLY A 44 28.61 21.75 -19.10
C GLY A 44 29.10 22.73 -18.04
N LEU A 45 28.42 23.87 -17.83
CA LEU A 45 28.75 24.83 -16.77
C LEU A 45 27.71 24.78 -15.65
N SER A 46 28.18 24.62 -14.40
CA SER A 46 27.34 24.64 -13.21
C SER A 46 26.81 26.06 -12.94
N LYS A 47 25.49 26.26 -13.02
CA LYS A 47 24.84 27.48 -12.51
C LYS A 47 23.86 27.12 -11.40
N ILE A 48 24.28 27.36 -10.17
CA ILE A 48 23.36 27.46 -9.03
C ILE A 48 22.62 28.79 -9.18
N THR A 49 21.46 28.80 -9.84
CA THR A 49 20.55 29.95 -9.79
C THR A 49 19.71 29.88 -8.52
N VAL A 50 19.90 30.90 -7.69
CA VAL A 50 19.35 31.12 -6.34
C VAL A 50 17.81 31.04 -6.29
N GLU A 51 17.11 31.17 -7.42
CA GLU A 51 15.65 31.12 -7.47
C GLU A 51 15.06 29.71 -7.23
N ASN A 52 15.82 28.64 -7.48
CA ASN A 52 15.39 27.25 -7.24
C ASN A 52 15.58 26.77 -5.78
N MET A 53 16.24 27.56 -4.92
CA MET A 53 16.46 27.23 -3.51
C MET A 53 15.20 27.37 -2.64
N SER A 54 14.16 28.04 -3.14
CA SER A 54 12.95 28.33 -2.36
C SER A 54 12.00 27.13 -2.17
N LYS A 55 12.26 25.99 -2.82
CA LYS A 55 11.43 24.77 -2.76
C LYS A 55 12.16 23.51 -2.27
N SER A 56 13.45 23.56 -1.99
CA SER A 56 14.21 22.36 -1.64
C SER A 56 13.93 21.91 -0.21
N SER A 57 13.45 20.68 -0.06
CA SER A 57 13.20 19.94 1.19
C SER A 57 14.49 19.57 1.94
N LEU A 58 15.45 20.49 2.05
CA LEU A 58 16.70 20.28 2.78
C LEU A 58 16.45 20.49 4.28
N ILE A 59 16.78 19.47 5.09
CA ILE A 59 16.56 19.50 6.55
C ILE A 59 17.50 20.52 7.22
N SER A 60 18.70 20.73 6.68
CA SER A 60 19.73 21.60 7.25
C SER A 60 19.61 23.08 6.87
N GLY A 61 18.82 23.42 5.84
CA GLY A 61 18.67 24.81 5.36
C GLY A 61 19.92 25.42 4.71
N TYR A 62 21.02 24.67 4.61
CA TYR A 62 22.26 25.04 3.93
C TYR A 62 22.55 24.02 2.83
N SER A 63 22.84 24.48 1.62
CA SER A 63 23.43 23.63 0.57
C SER A 63 24.89 23.35 0.95
N MET A 64 25.39 22.13 0.73
CA MET A 64 26.60 21.89 -0.10
C MET A 64 27.23 20.50 0.13
N VAL A 65 26.51 19.43 -0.24
CA VAL A 65 27.18 18.23 -0.78
C VAL A 65 26.68 18.04 -2.20
N GLU A 66 27.44 18.51 -3.18
CA GLU A 66 27.12 18.26 -4.58
C GLU A 66 27.61 16.85 -4.95
N LEU A 67 26.69 16.01 -5.42
CA LEU A 67 27.01 14.68 -5.89
C LEU A 67 27.12 14.69 -7.40
N GLU A 68 28.26 14.23 -7.92
CA GLU A 68 28.35 13.78 -9.29
C GLU A 68 27.62 12.43 -9.44
N CYS A 69 27.34 12.04 -10.69
CA CYS A 69 26.64 10.78 -10.96
C CYS A 69 27.41 9.56 -10.44
N GLU A 70 28.74 9.60 -10.46
CA GLU A 70 29.60 8.54 -9.92
C GLU A 70 29.49 8.43 -8.40
N ASP A 71 29.56 9.56 -7.69
CA ASP A 71 29.39 9.62 -6.24
C ASP A 71 28.01 9.13 -5.81
N TYR A 72 26.96 9.56 -6.53
CA TYR A 72 25.61 9.10 -6.29
C TYR A 72 25.49 7.58 -6.44
N ARG A 73 26.01 7.01 -7.53
CA ARG A 73 25.98 5.56 -7.77
C ARG A 73 26.76 4.79 -6.72
N PHE A 74 27.88 5.34 -6.26
CA PHE A 74 28.64 4.75 -5.17
C PHE A 74 27.82 4.71 -3.87
N LEU A 75 27.22 5.84 -3.47
CA LEU A 75 26.39 5.92 -2.27
C LEU A 75 25.17 4.98 -2.35
N TRP A 76 24.49 4.97 -3.49
CA TRP A 76 23.35 4.09 -3.74
C TRP A 76 23.75 2.61 -3.67
N GLY A 77 24.81 2.22 -4.39
CA GLY A 77 25.30 0.84 -4.41
C GLY A 77 25.79 0.37 -3.04
N PHE A 78 26.49 1.24 -2.33
CA PHE A 78 26.94 0.95 -0.97
C PHE A 78 25.77 0.76 0.00
N ALA A 79 24.78 1.66 -0.03
CA ALA A 79 23.53 1.52 0.71
C ALA A 79 22.81 0.21 0.39
N LEU A 80 22.75 -0.19 -0.89
CA LEU A 80 22.08 -1.42 -1.33
C LEU A 80 22.78 -2.66 -0.75
N ILE A 81 24.10 -2.68 -0.76
CA ILE A 81 24.90 -3.76 -0.17
C ILE A 81 24.66 -3.85 1.34
N VAL A 82 24.64 -2.72 2.05
CA VAL A 82 24.41 -2.69 3.50
C VAL A 82 23.05 -3.27 3.86
N VAL A 83 22.01 -2.85 3.13
CA VAL A 83 20.67 -3.40 3.28
C VAL A 83 20.63 -4.90 3.04
N PHE A 84 21.26 -5.37 1.95
CA PHE A 84 21.23 -6.78 1.57
C PHE A 84 22.03 -7.64 2.58
N GLN A 85 23.17 -7.16 3.08
CA GLN A 85 23.94 -7.86 4.10
C GLN A 85 23.20 -7.93 5.45
N GLY A 86 22.43 -6.90 5.80
CA GLY A 86 21.56 -6.91 6.97
C GLY A 86 20.49 -8.01 6.95
N GLN A 87 20.21 -8.60 5.78
CA GLN A 87 19.22 -9.68 5.61
C GLN A 87 19.83 -11.09 5.76
N HIS A 88 21.16 -11.24 5.75
CA HIS A 88 21.83 -12.53 5.94
C HIS A 88 22.21 -12.77 7.41
N LEU A 89 21.37 -13.49 8.15
CA LEU A 89 21.60 -14.00 9.51
C LEU A 89 22.65 -15.14 9.59
N VAL A 90 23.70 -15.15 8.75
CA VAL A 90 24.78 -16.14 8.92
C VAL A 90 25.79 -15.55 9.91
N PRO A 91 25.95 -16.09 11.13
CA PRO A 91 26.70 -15.46 12.22
C PRO A 91 28.20 -15.25 11.94
N ASN A 92 28.72 -15.82 10.85
CA ASN A 92 30.16 -16.02 10.68
C ASN A 92 30.78 -15.31 9.44
N LYS A 93 30.00 -14.52 8.68
CA LYS A 93 30.51 -13.78 7.51
C LYS A 93 29.78 -12.46 7.28
N GLN A 94 29.81 -11.54 8.26
CA GLN A 94 29.59 -10.12 7.93
C GLN A 94 30.78 -9.66 7.05
N ARG A 95 30.51 -9.29 5.80
CA ARG A 95 31.57 -8.80 4.88
C ARG A 95 31.93 -7.34 5.18
N ILE A 96 30.99 -6.56 5.71
CA ILE A 96 31.22 -5.23 6.26
C ILE A 96 31.29 -5.39 7.77
N GLY A 97 32.50 -5.31 8.33
CA GLY A 97 32.69 -5.37 9.77
C GLY A 97 32.12 -4.12 10.43
N LEU A 98 31.11 -4.28 11.29
CA LEU A 98 30.88 -3.29 12.33
C LEU A 98 31.95 -3.55 13.39
N GLY A 99 32.89 -2.62 13.52
CA GLY A 99 33.85 -2.65 14.60
C GLY A 99 33.10 -2.60 15.93
N SER A 100 33.00 -3.71 16.65
CA SER A 100 32.64 -3.63 18.06
C SER A 100 33.82 -2.97 18.75
N ALA A 101 33.70 -1.71 19.14
CA ALA A 101 34.66 -1.08 20.01
C ALA A 101 34.62 -1.80 21.38
N LYS A 102 35.40 -2.89 21.54
CA LYS A 102 35.77 -3.39 22.86
C LYS A 102 36.66 -2.31 23.47
N ALA A 103 36.05 -1.36 24.17
CA ALA A 103 36.76 -0.54 25.13
C ALA A 103 37.33 -1.49 26.19
N LYS A 104 38.61 -1.88 26.02
CA LYS A 104 39.38 -2.56 27.06
C LYS A 104 39.64 -1.57 28.19
N PHE A 105 38.64 -1.36 29.04
CA PHE A 105 38.93 -1.00 30.42
C PHE A 105 39.25 -2.31 31.14
N GLY A 106 40.49 -2.43 31.61
CA GLY A 106 40.96 -3.61 32.31
C GLY A 106 40.11 -3.90 33.55
N GLY A 107 39.70 -5.16 33.69
CA GLY A 107 38.94 -5.68 34.80
C GLY A 107 38.27 -6.99 34.40
N ASP A 108 38.86 -8.10 34.83
CA ASP A 108 38.36 -9.45 34.56
C ASP A 108 36.92 -9.63 35.02
N SER A 109 36.01 -9.88 34.07
CA SER A 109 34.80 -10.65 34.31
C SER A 109 34.35 -11.35 33.02
N PRO A 110 33.93 -12.63 33.09
CA PRO A 110 33.36 -13.31 31.95
C PRO A 110 31.88 -12.94 31.88
N THR A 111 31.58 -11.80 31.27
CA THR A 111 30.20 -11.49 30.89
C THR A 111 29.88 -12.22 29.60
N GLU A 112 28.91 -13.13 29.69
CA GLU A 112 28.22 -13.75 28.56
C GLU A 112 28.00 -12.72 27.46
N GLU A 113 28.43 -13.05 26.24
CA GLU A 113 28.17 -12.28 25.02
C GLU A 113 26.66 -12.24 24.74
N MET A 114 25.94 -11.39 25.48
CA MET A 114 24.68 -10.84 25.01
C MET A 114 25.02 -10.02 23.77
N ASN A 115 24.50 -10.49 22.63
CA ASN A 115 24.45 -9.88 21.30
C ASN A 115 25.06 -8.47 21.24
N PRO A 116 26.04 -8.19 20.36
CA PRO A 116 26.47 -6.83 20.17
C PRO A 116 25.22 -6.00 19.89
N LEU A 117 25.07 -4.88 20.60
CA LEU A 117 24.12 -3.80 20.33
C LEU A 117 24.33 -3.37 18.86
N GLY A 118 23.79 -4.18 17.96
CA GLY A 118 24.00 -4.06 16.54
C GLY A 118 23.13 -2.92 16.11
N LEU A 119 23.75 -1.79 15.81
CA LEU A 119 23.13 -0.74 15.01
C LEU A 119 22.35 -1.43 13.90
N LYS A 120 21.03 -1.30 13.93
CA LYS A 120 20.15 -1.76 12.87
C LYS A 120 20.45 -0.88 11.68
N LEU A 121 21.49 -1.23 10.90
CA LEU A 121 22.01 -0.42 9.79
C LEU A 121 20.92 0.01 8.82
N TYR A 122 19.88 -0.79 8.74
CA TYR A 122 18.72 -0.55 7.93
C TYR A 122 17.91 0.70 8.36
N GLU A 123 17.93 1.08 9.65
CA GLU A 123 17.34 2.33 10.18
C GLU A 123 18.11 3.56 9.72
N ILE A 124 19.38 3.39 9.33
CA ILE A 124 20.25 4.44 8.82
C ILE A 124 20.14 4.51 7.29
N VAL A 125 20.16 3.35 6.63
CA VAL A 125 20.24 3.27 5.17
C VAL A 125 18.90 3.49 4.46
N LEU A 126 17.76 3.14 5.06
CA LEU A 126 16.48 3.46 4.40
C LEU A 126 16.21 4.97 4.31
N PRO A 127 16.49 5.80 5.34
CA PRO A 127 16.46 7.25 5.19
C PRO A 127 17.39 7.76 4.07
N VAL A 128 18.57 7.13 3.90
CA VAL A 128 19.48 7.45 2.78
C VAL A 128 18.77 7.23 1.44
N PHE A 129 18.14 6.07 1.23
CA PHE A 129 17.37 5.83 0.00
C PHE A 129 16.20 6.78 -0.17
N GLN A 130 15.50 7.11 0.91
CA GLN A 130 14.36 8.02 0.87
C GLN A 130 14.78 9.39 0.35
N PHE A 131 15.93 9.90 0.82
CA PHE A 131 16.45 11.19 0.39
C PHE A 131 17.07 11.12 -1.02
N LEU A 132 17.85 10.07 -1.32
CA LEU A 132 18.41 9.87 -2.65
C LEU A 132 17.34 9.62 -3.73
N SER A 133 16.07 9.43 -3.36
CA SER A 133 14.91 9.26 -4.26
C SER A 133 14.03 10.52 -4.36
N THR A 134 14.53 11.71 -4.00
CA THR A 134 13.79 12.97 -4.18
C THR A 134 13.68 13.38 -5.64
N GLU A 135 12.71 14.25 -5.94
CA GLU A 135 12.47 14.82 -7.28
C GLU A 135 13.74 15.40 -7.93
N SER A 136 14.62 16.03 -7.14
CA SER A 136 15.88 16.60 -7.62
C SER A 136 16.77 15.57 -8.32
N PHE A 137 16.96 14.39 -7.73
CA PHE A 137 17.80 13.34 -8.31
C PHE A 137 17.14 12.64 -9.51
N PHE A 138 15.81 12.52 -9.52
CA PHE A 138 15.07 12.03 -10.69
C PHE A 138 15.18 13.01 -11.86
N THR A 139 15.02 14.31 -11.61
CA THR A 139 15.11 15.35 -12.65
C THR A 139 16.54 15.46 -13.20
N ALA A 140 17.55 15.21 -12.36
CA ALA A 140 18.95 15.12 -12.79
C ALA A 140 19.28 13.84 -13.58
N GLY A 141 18.35 12.88 -13.68
CA GLY A 141 18.56 11.61 -14.39
C GLY A 141 19.49 10.63 -13.67
N PHE A 142 19.72 10.81 -12.37
CA PHE A 142 20.62 9.94 -11.59
C PHE A 142 19.95 8.60 -11.25
N LEU A 143 18.63 8.60 -11.00
CA LEU A 143 17.84 7.39 -10.86
C LEU A 143 17.36 6.89 -12.22
N THR A 144 17.66 5.63 -12.50
CA THR A 144 17.16 4.90 -13.65
C THR A 144 16.16 3.84 -13.21
N MET A 145 15.33 3.37 -14.13
CA MET A 145 14.34 2.33 -13.85
C MET A 145 14.99 1.08 -13.27
N ASN A 146 16.14 0.66 -13.80
CA ASN A 146 16.86 -0.54 -13.36
C ASN A 146 17.31 -0.42 -11.90
N ILE A 147 17.90 0.71 -11.52
CA ILE A 147 18.41 0.93 -10.16
C ILE A 147 17.25 0.98 -9.15
N CYS A 148 16.12 1.58 -9.52
CA CYS A 148 14.92 1.53 -8.70
C CYS A 148 14.38 0.10 -8.59
N GLN A 149 14.32 -0.66 -9.69
CA GLN A 149 13.85 -2.05 -9.68
C GLN A 149 14.69 -2.94 -8.76
N GLU A 150 16.01 -2.80 -8.78
CA GLU A 150 16.92 -3.55 -7.89
C GLU A 150 16.55 -3.32 -6.41
N LEU A 151 16.33 -2.06 -6.00
CA LEU A 151 15.93 -1.74 -4.63
C LEU A 151 14.53 -2.30 -4.30
N LEU A 152 13.57 -2.19 -5.22
CA LEU A 152 12.23 -2.74 -5.03
C LEU A 152 12.26 -4.28 -4.89
N GLN A 153 13.12 -4.98 -5.62
CA GLN A 153 13.31 -6.43 -5.47
C GLN A 153 13.88 -6.79 -4.10
N VAL A 154 14.82 -5.98 -3.58
CA VAL A 154 15.36 -6.13 -2.23
C VAL A 154 14.26 -5.94 -1.18
N PHE A 155 13.35 -5.00 -1.37
CA PHE A 155 12.18 -4.85 -0.50
C PHE A 155 11.28 -6.08 -0.55
N LEU A 156 11.00 -6.62 -1.73
CA LEU A 156 10.16 -7.80 -1.89
C LEU A 156 10.76 -9.01 -1.16
N TYR A 157 12.05 -9.26 -1.36
CA TYR A 157 12.78 -10.31 -0.65
C TYR A 157 12.72 -10.11 0.88
N SER A 158 12.83 -8.86 1.34
CA SER A 158 12.79 -8.55 2.77
C SER A 158 11.44 -8.85 3.44
N ILE A 159 10.33 -8.76 2.68
CA ILE A 159 8.99 -9.12 3.16
C ILE A 159 8.92 -10.62 3.42
N CYS A 160 9.49 -11.44 2.54
CA CYS A 160 9.56 -12.90 2.70
C CYS A 160 10.36 -13.34 3.93
N MET A 161 11.36 -12.54 4.33
CA MET A 161 12.21 -12.81 5.50
C MET A 161 11.69 -12.21 6.81
N ASP A 162 10.46 -11.68 6.80
CA ASP A 162 9.74 -11.16 7.95
C ASP A 162 10.45 -10.04 8.75
N ASN A 163 11.24 -9.22 8.05
CA ASN A 163 12.00 -8.12 8.66
C ASN A 163 11.09 -7.01 9.24
N SER A 164 11.56 -6.32 10.29
CA SER A 164 10.78 -5.35 11.10
C SER A 164 10.77 -3.90 10.58
N TRP A 165 11.27 -3.65 9.37
CA TRP A 165 11.55 -2.31 8.84
C TRP A 165 10.57 -1.80 7.77
N ASN A 166 9.36 -2.35 7.73
CA ASN A 166 8.34 -2.03 6.71
C ASN A 166 8.00 -0.52 6.64
N SER A 167 7.98 0.17 7.77
CA SER A 167 7.63 1.61 7.85
C SER A 167 8.54 2.47 6.98
N LEU A 168 9.84 2.25 7.09
CA LEU A 168 10.86 2.98 6.34
C LEU A 168 10.84 2.55 4.86
N ALA A 169 10.64 1.26 4.56
CA ALA A 169 10.58 0.77 3.18
C ALA A 169 9.37 1.32 2.42
N ILE A 170 8.23 1.48 3.11
CA ILE A 170 7.03 2.14 2.60
C ILE A 170 7.34 3.60 2.21
N SER A 171 8.06 4.33 3.07
CA SER A 171 8.44 5.72 2.79
C SER A 171 9.33 5.84 1.55
N VAL A 172 10.29 4.93 1.39
CA VAL A 172 11.16 4.89 0.20
C VAL A 172 10.35 4.55 -1.06
N LEU A 173 9.51 3.52 -1.01
CA LEU A 173 8.62 3.14 -2.11
C LEU A 173 7.73 4.33 -2.53
N SER A 174 7.15 5.03 -1.55
CA SER A 174 6.34 6.21 -1.80
C SER A 174 7.12 7.31 -2.51
N GLN A 175 8.36 7.57 -2.10
CA GLN A 175 9.18 8.59 -2.77
C GLN A 175 9.52 8.22 -4.20
N ILE A 176 9.89 6.95 -4.44
CA ILE A 176 10.21 6.47 -5.79
C ILE A 176 9.00 6.63 -6.71
N VAL A 177 7.82 6.16 -6.29
CA VAL A 177 6.61 6.18 -7.13
C VAL A 177 6.08 7.60 -7.37
N GLN A 178 6.26 8.51 -6.41
CA GLN A 178 5.80 9.90 -6.54
C GLN A 178 6.70 10.75 -7.45
N ASN A 179 8.01 10.48 -7.45
CA ASN A 179 8.99 11.32 -8.13
C ASN A 179 9.52 10.70 -9.43
N CYS A 180 9.27 9.42 -9.70
CA CYS A 180 9.78 8.79 -10.92
C CYS A 180 9.12 9.36 -12.19
N PRO A 181 9.84 9.38 -13.33
CA PRO A 181 9.25 9.73 -14.62
C PRO A 181 8.03 8.85 -14.96
N GLU A 182 7.02 9.42 -15.61
CA GLU A 182 5.79 8.68 -15.98
C GLU A 182 6.07 7.41 -16.78
N ASP A 183 7.12 7.40 -17.60
CA ASP A 183 7.49 6.25 -18.42
C ASP A 183 7.94 5.04 -17.58
N PHE A 184 8.39 5.25 -16.34
CA PHE A 184 8.67 4.14 -15.42
C PHE A 184 7.34 3.47 -15.02
N LEU A 185 6.30 4.25 -14.75
CA LEU A 185 4.98 3.75 -14.37
C LEU A 185 4.22 3.08 -15.53
N LYS A 186 4.63 3.34 -16.78
CA LYS A 186 4.12 2.63 -17.96
C LYS A 186 4.83 1.29 -18.19
N SER A 187 6.01 1.10 -17.59
CA SER A 187 6.77 -0.15 -17.68
C SER A 187 6.14 -1.25 -16.84
N GLU A 188 5.85 -2.40 -17.46
CA GLU A 188 5.19 -3.54 -16.83
C GLU A 188 5.92 -4.02 -15.58
N ASN A 189 7.22 -4.33 -15.72
CA ASN A 189 8.01 -4.92 -14.63
C ASN A 189 8.12 -3.96 -13.44
N PHE A 190 8.24 -2.66 -13.69
CA PHE A 190 8.36 -1.66 -12.63
C PHE A 190 7.03 -1.50 -11.87
N SER A 191 5.95 -1.28 -12.60
CA SER A 191 4.63 -1.05 -12.02
C SER A 191 4.08 -2.28 -11.34
N TYR A 192 4.28 -3.47 -11.92
CA TYR A 192 3.89 -4.73 -11.28
C TYR A 192 4.61 -4.94 -9.95
N LEU A 193 5.92 -4.74 -9.92
CA LEU A 193 6.72 -4.88 -8.70
C LEU A 193 6.30 -3.85 -7.63
N GLY A 194 6.05 -2.61 -8.03
CA GLY A 194 5.51 -1.59 -7.13
C GLY A 194 4.13 -1.97 -6.57
N MET A 195 3.24 -2.52 -7.40
CA MET A 195 1.91 -2.97 -6.98
C MET A 195 1.98 -4.16 -6.04
N GLU A 196 2.82 -5.15 -6.33
CA GLU A 196 3.04 -6.32 -5.49
C GLU A 196 3.54 -5.91 -4.10
N LEU A 197 4.50 -4.99 -4.04
CA LEU A 197 4.98 -4.41 -2.79
C LEU A 197 3.88 -3.66 -2.04
N CYS A 198 3.09 -2.80 -2.71
CA CYS A 198 1.96 -2.11 -2.09
C CYS A 198 0.96 -3.11 -1.50
N LEU A 199 0.58 -4.16 -2.25
CA LEU A 199 -0.32 -5.20 -1.81
C LEU A 199 0.25 -5.96 -0.61
N ALA A 200 1.53 -6.34 -0.66
CA ALA A 200 2.20 -7.07 0.41
C ALA A 200 2.28 -6.24 1.70
N TYR A 201 2.63 -4.95 1.61
CA TYR A 201 2.67 -4.06 2.77
C TYR A 201 1.29 -3.76 3.33
N LEU A 202 0.28 -3.56 2.49
CA LEU A 202 -1.10 -3.42 2.95
C LEU A 202 -1.53 -4.71 3.67
N PHE A 203 -1.32 -5.87 3.04
CA PHE A 203 -1.66 -7.17 3.62
C PHE A 203 -1.00 -7.41 4.97
N LYS A 204 0.30 -7.11 5.10
CA LYS A 204 1.06 -7.25 6.35
C LYS A 204 0.56 -6.30 7.44
N ASN A 205 0.32 -5.02 7.11
CA ASN A 205 -0.23 -4.05 8.08
C ASN A 205 -1.63 -4.42 8.58
N PHE A 206 -2.46 -5.02 7.73
CA PHE A 206 -3.79 -5.51 8.10
C PHE A 206 -3.77 -6.96 8.65
N GLN A 207 -2.65 -7.68 8.66
CA GLN A 207 -2.54 -8.95 9.40
C GLN A 207 -2.06 -8.74 10.83
N SER A 208 -1.13 -7.79 11.04
CA SER A 208 -0.52 -7.52 12.34
C SER A 208 -1.48 -6.94 13.39
N THR A 209 -2.65 -6.44 12.99
CA THR A 209 -3.69 -5.94 13.90
C THR A 209 -4.35 -7.02 14.77
N ASN A 210 -4.16 -8.30 14.48
CA ASN A 210 -4.65 -9.41 15.33
C ASN A 210 -3.75 -9.69 16.55
N LEU A 211 -2.54 -9.12 16.61
CA LEU A 211 -1.64 -9.25 17.73
C LEU A 211 -1.50 -7.87 18.38
N VAL A 212 -2.10 -7.72 19.56
CA VAL A 212 -2.03 -6.51 20.39
C VAL A 212 -0.57 -6.30 20.81
N SER A 213 0.22 -5.60 19.99
CA SER A 213 1.52 -5.09 20.37
C SER A 213 1.38 -3.61 20.79
N PRO A 214 2.13 -3.12 21.80
CA PRO A 214 1.92 -1.78 22.36
C PRO A 214 2.34 -0.61 21.46
N ASP A 215 3.02 -0.84 20.32
CA ASP A 215 3.58 0.20 19.45
C ASP A 215 2.60 0.73 18.37
N GLN A 216 1.29 0.61 18.62
CA GLN A 216 0.23 0.94 17.65
C GLN A 216 0.10 2.43 17.28
N SER A 217 0.80 3.36 17.93
CA SER A 217 0.62 4.79 17.68
C SER A 217 1.14 5.26 16.31
N ASN A 218 2.15 4.59 15.74
CA ASN A 218 2.77 5.01 14.46
C ASN A 218 2.24 4.27 13.22
N GLN A 219 1.35 3.28 13.40
CA GLN A 219 0.89 2.43 12.29
C GLN A 219 -0.18 3.13 11.43
N GLY A 220 -0.98 4.04 12.02
CA GLY A 220 -2.00 4.81 11.31
C GLY A 220 -1.44 5.80 10.27
N ASP A 221 -0.21 6.29 10.48
CA ASP A 221 0.44 7.25 9.60
C ASP A 221 0.99 6.60 8.32
N LEU A 222 1.37 5.32 8.36
CA LEU A 222 1.97 4.58 7.24
C LEU A 222 0.96 4.10 6.20
N ILE A 223 -0.32 3.98 6.59
CA ILE A 223 -1.40 3.57 5.70
C ILE A 223 -1.68 4.64 4.64
N SER A 224 -1.50 5.92 4.99
CA SER A 224 -1.78 7.04 4.09
C SER A 224 -0.82 7.09 2.90
N PRO A 225 0.53 7.05 3.09
CA PRO A 225 1.48 6.94 2.00
C PRO A 225 1.21 5.71 1.11
N LEU A 226 0.97 4.54 1.71
CA LEU A 226 0.66 3.32 0.96
C LEU A 226 -0.55 3.47 0.03
N PHE A 227 -1.64 4.07 0.52
CA PHE A 227 -2.82 4.30 -0.31
C PHE A 227 -2.56 5.30 -1.44
N VAL A 228 -1.78 6.35 -1.18
CA VAL A 228 -1.39 7.32 -2.22
C VAL A 228 -0.52 6.63 -3.27
N THR A 229 0.50 5.89 -2.86
CA THR A 229 1.38 5.11 -3.76
C THR A 229 0.58 4.13 -4.60
N ALA A 230 -0.29 3.33 -3.96
CA ALA A 230 -1.13 2.36 -4.66
C ALA A 230 -2.05 3.06 -5.67
N LYS A 231 -2.67 4.19 -5.29
CA LYS A 231 -3.50 5.00 -6.20
C LYS A 231 -2.70 5.49 -7.41
N THR A 232 -1.49 6.01 -7.22
CA THR A 232 -0.62 6.47 -8.31
C THR A 232 -0.29 5.34 -9.27
N LEU A 233 0.10 4.16 -8.76
CA LEU A 233 0.37 2.98 -9.58
C LEU A 233 -0.88 2.54 -10.35
N ILE A 234 -2.03 2.48 -9.67
CA ILE A 234 -3.32 2.09 -10.24
C ILE A 234 -3.73 2.97 -11.42
N VAL A 235 -3.51 4.28 -11.34
CA VAL A 235 -3.88 5.22 -12.41
C VAL A 235 -3.02 5.03 -13.67
N HIS A 236 -1.75 4.68 -13.51
CA HIS A 236 -0.79 4.60 -14.62
C HIS A 236 -0.61 3.18 -15.19
N PHE A 237 -1.19 2.17 -14.55
CA PHE A 237 -1.05 0.79 -15.00
C PHE A 237 -1.76 0.57 -16.34
N GLU A 238 -0.98 0.30 -17.38
CA GLU A 238 -1.49 0.14 -18.74
C GLU A 238 -2.35 -1.13 -18.90
N ARG A 239 -3.48 -1.01 -19.61
CA ARG A 239 -4.42 -2.12 -19.91
C ARG A 239 -3.84 -3.24 -20.78
N LYS A 240 -2.65 -3.06 -21.37
CA LYS A 240 -2.03 -4.06 -22.26
C LYS A 240 -1.75 -5.39 -21.54
N MET A 241 -1.69 -5.40 -20.22
CA MET A 241 -1.30 -6.55 -19.39
C MET A 241 -2.51 -7.30 -18.82
N GLN A 242 -3.41 -7.68 -19.72
CA GLN A 242 -4.79 -8.06 -19.44
C GLN A 242 -4.95 -9.14 -18.35
N LYS A 243 -4.15 -10.22 -18.35
CA LYS A 243 -4.27 -11.31 -17.35
C LYS A 243 -3.76 -10.91 -15.96
N GLN A 244 -2.59 -10.28 -15.88
CA GLN A 244 -2.01 -9.85 -14.61
C GLN A 244 -2.81 -8.70 -14.00
N PHE A 245 -3.30 -7.78 -14.83
CA PHE A 245 -4.18 -6.68 -14.44
C PHE A 245 -5.42 -7.18 -13.67
N MET A 246 -6.09 -8.24 -14.16
CA MET A 246 -7.26 -8.79 -13.49
C MET A 246 -6.95 -9.25 -12.06
N SER A 247 -5.84 -9.97 -11.89
CA SER A 247 -5.43 -10.50 -10.58
C SER A 247 -5.08 -9.39 -9.59
N VAL A 248 -4.40 -8.35 -10.07
CA VAL A 248 -3.95 -7.22 -9.27
C VAL A 248 -5.14 -6.33 -8.88
N ALA A 249 -6.05 -6.06 -9.81
CA ALA A 249 -7.28 -5.31 -9.54
C ALA A 249 -8.16 -6.03 -8.50
N LEU A 250 -8.34 -7.35 -8.64
CA LEU A 250 -9.04 -8.15 -7.64
C LEU A 250 -8.32 -8.08 -6.28
N ALA A 251 -6.99 -8.23 -6.25
CA ALA A 251 -6.22 -8.14 -5.02
C ALA A 251 -6.40 -6.78 -4.32
N PHE A 252 -6.37 -5.68 -5.08
CA PHE A 252 -6.61 -4.34 -4.54
C PHE A 252 -8.03 -4.14 -4.00
N LEU A 253 -9.04 -4.72 -4.63
CA LEU A 253 -10.41 -4.70 -4.08
C LEU A 253 -10.51 -5.51 -2.79
N LEU A 254 -9.99 -6.74 -2.79
CA LEU A 254 -10.07 -7.63 -1.63
C LEU A 254 -9.31 -7.06 -0.43
N ILE A 255 -8.11 -6.50 -0.66
CA ILE A 255 -7.38 -5.83 0.42
C ILE A 255 -8.14 -4.59 0.87
N GLY A 256 -8.72 -3.80 -0.04
CA GLY A 256 -9.54 -2.64 0.31
C GLY A 256 -10.71 -3.00 1.22
N TYR A 257 -11.48 -4.04 0.90
CA TYR A 257 -12.56 -4.53 1.75
C TYR A 257 -12.05 -4.98 3.12
N ARG A 258 -10.89 -5.62 3.17
CA ARG A 258 -10.23 -5.99 4.43
C ARG A 258 -9.81 -4.76 5.24
N CYS A 259 -9.28 -3.71 4.61
CA CYS A 259 -8.94 -2.44 5.26
C CYS A 259 -10.17 -1.84 5.96
N ILE A 260 -11.30 -1.82 5.26
CA ILE A 260 -12.57 -1.32 5.79
C ILE A 260 -13.04 -2.16 6.97
N ARG A 261 -12.96 -3.49 6.86
CA ARG A 261 -13.32 -4.40 7.96
C ARG A 261 -12.53 -4.07 9.21
N GLN A 262 -11.23 -3.83 9.08
CA GLN A 262 -10.31 -3.62 10.21
C GLN A 262 -10.17 -2.19 10.68
N ALA A 263 -10.70 -1.20 9.95
CA ALA A 263 -10.66 0.19 10.36
C ALA A 263 -11.23 0.36 11.77
N SER A 264 -10.43 0.90 12.69
CA SER A 264 -10.79 1.10 14.10
C SER A 264 -11.41 2.47 14.36
N THR A 265 -11.22 3.43 13.45
CA THR A 265 -11.73 4.81 13.55
C THR A 265 -12.44 5.23 12.27
N GLU A 266 -13.26 6.28 12.34
CA GLU A 266 -13.91 6.87 11.16
C GLU A 266 -12.90 7.45 10.16
N LEU A 267 -11.77 7.99 10.64
CA LEU A 267 -10.71 8.51 9.78
C LEU A 267 -10.06 7.38 8.95
N CYS A 268 -9.70 6.27 9.60
CA CYS A 268 -9.17 5.09 8.93
C CYS A 268 -10.19 4.52 7.93
N LEU A 269 -11.47 4.49 8.30
CA LEU A 269 -12.56 4.05 7.44
C LEU A 269 -12.67 4.94 6.19
N SER A 270 -12.64 6.27 6.36
CA SER A 270 -12.71 7.22 5.25
C SER A 270 -11.57 7.01 4.24
N LYS A 271 -10.32 6.86 4.72
CA LYS A 271 -9.16 6.59 3.85
C LYS A 271 -9.31 5.27 3.09
N ALA A 272 -9.78 4.21 3.76
CA ALA A 272 -10.02 2.92 3.11
C ALA A 272 -11.16 2.97 2.08
N ILE A 273 -12.22 3.75 2.34
CA ILE A 273 -13.30 4.00 1.38
C ILE A 273 -12.79 4.74 0.15
N GLU A 274 -11.97 5.79 0.33
CA GLU A 274 -11.34 6.51 -0.79
C GLU A 274 -10.46 5.59 -1.64
N PHE A 275 -9.72 4.70 -1.01
CA PHE A 275 -8.91 3.70 -1.69
C PHE A 275 -9.78 2.75 -2.55
N ILE A 276 -10.85 2.17 -1.99
CA ILE A 276 -11.77 1.32 -2.78
C ILE A 276 -12.38 2.10 -3.94
N LYS A 277 -12.79 3.36 -3.73
CA LYS A 277 -13.32 4.21 -4.82
C LYS A 277 -12.31 4.39 -5.96
N CYS A 278 -11.00 4.41 -5.67
CA CYS A 278 -9.96 4.45 -6.70
C CYS A 278 -9.78 3.09 -7.41
N ALA A 279 -10.08 1.97 -6.74
CA ALA A 279 -10.00 0.63 -7.33
C ALA A 279 -11.27 0.23 -8.13
N VAL A 280 -12.43 0.85 -7.90
CA VAL A 280 -13.68 0.56 -8.64
C VAL A 280 -13.54 0.77 -10.16
N PRO A 281 -12.92 1.86 -10.67
CA PRO A 281 -12.65 2.01 -12.09
C PRO A 281 -11.81 0.88 -12.68
N LEU A 282 -10.88 0.30 -11.90
CA LEU A 282 -10.11 -0.87 -12.33
C LEU A 282 -11.04 -2.05 -12.56
N LEU A 283 -11.97 -2.32 -11.63
CA LEU A 283 -12.93 -3.40 -11.80
C LEU A 283 -13.75 -3.23 -13.07
N LYS A 284 -14.15 -1.99 -13.41
CA LYS A 284 -14.87 -1.73 -14.65
C LYS A 284 -14.02 -2.07 -15.88
N ASN A 285 -12.78 -1.59 -15.93
CA ASN A 285 -11.86 -1.91 -17.02
C ASN A 285 -11.61 -3.42 -17.13
N VAL A 286 -11.40 -4.09 -15.99
CA VAL A 286 -11.26 -5.56 -15.89
C VAL A 286 -12.46 -6.27 -16.48
N VAL A 287 -13.68 -5.77 -16.22
CA VAL A 287 -14.87 -6.41 -16.74
C VAL A 287 -15.00 -6.21 -18.25
N GLU A 288 -14.77 -4.99 -18.75
CA GLU A 288 -14.77 -4.67 -20.18
C GLU A 288 -13.74 -5.53 -20.94
N ASP A 289 -12.52 -5.60 -20.41
CA ASP A 289 -11.44 -6.37 -20.99
C ASP A 289 -11.74 -7.88 -20.94
N ALA A 290 -12.33 -8.40 -19.86
CA ALA A 290 -12.66 -9.82 -19.76
C ALA A 290 -13.71 -10.26 -20.78
N LEU A 291 -14.63 -9.38 -21.18
CA LEU A 291 -15.63 -9.71 -22.21
C LEU A 291 -15.00 -9.92 -23.60
N THR A 292 -13.83 -9.34 -23.85
CA THR A 292 -13.09 -9.54 -25.11
C THR A 292 -12.40 -10.91 -25.19
N LEU A 293 -12.24 -11.61 -24.06
CA LEU A 293 -11.52 -12.88 -23.94
C LEU A 293 -12.42 -14.13 -24.10
N GLY A 294 -13.71 -13.96 -24.40
CA GLY A 294 -14.64 -15.09 -24.57
C GLY A 294 -14.80 -15.93 -23.29
N ASP A 295 -14.79 -17.26 -23.42
CA ASP A 295 -15.08 -18.20 -22.32
C ASP A 295 -14.10 -18.10 -21.14
N ASP A 296 -12.80 -17.92 -21.41
CA ASP A 296 -11.79 -17.72 -20.37
C ASP A 296 -12.09 -16.47 -19.55
N GLY A 297 -12.52 -15.39 -20.21
CA GLY A 297 -12.96 -14.16 -19.59
C GLY A 297 -14.17 -14.35 -18.67
N ILE A 298 -15.16 -15.13 -19.09
CA ILE A 298 -16.36 -15.44 -18.30
C ILE A 298 -15.99 -16.17 -17.00
N ILE A 299 -15.07 -17.13 -17.05
CA ILE A 299 -14.59 -17.85 -15.85
C ILE A 299 -13.92 -16.88 -14.87
N HIS A 300 -13.12 -15.94 -15.38
CA HIS A 300 -12.45 -14.94 -14.55
C HIS A 300 -13.45 -13.97 -13.92
N LEU A 301 -14.41 -13.48 -14.69
CA LEU A 301 -15.50 -12.62 -14.18
C LEU A 301 -16.28 -13.30 -13.07
N ARG A 302 -16.62 -14.57 -13.25
CA ARG A 302 -17.30 -15.36 -12.21
C ARG A 302 -16.47 -15.43 -10.93
N THR A 303 -15.17 -15.63 -11.06
CA THR A 303 -14.24 -15.68 -9.93
C THR A 303 -14.14 -14.32 -9.23
N ILE A 304 -14.03 -13.23 -9.98
CA ILE A 304 -13.94 -11.86 -9.46
C ILE A 304 -15.22 -11.48 -8.71
N PHE A 305 -16.38 -11.56 -9.37
CA PHE A 305 -17.66 -11.23 -8.73
C PHE A 305 -17.96 -12.15 -7.56
N GLY A 306 -17.72 -13.46 -7.69
CA GLY A 306 -17.90 -14.43 -6.60
C GLY A 306 -17.03 -14.10 -5.39
N SER A 307 -15.76 -13.77 -5.60
CA SER A 307 -14.84 -13.40 -4.50
C SER A 307 -15.28 -12.10 -3.81
N CYS A 308 -15.64 -11.07 -4.57
CA CYS A 308 -16.14 -9.81 -4.02
C CYS A 308 -17.43 -10.01 -3.22
N LEU A 309 -18.39 -10.76 -3.76
CA LEU A 309 -19.67 -11.05 -3.09
C LEU A 309 -19.47 -11.84 -1.80
N ASN A 310 -18.57 -12.84 -1.79
CA ASN A 310 -18.26 -13.61 -0.59
C ASN A 310 -17.67 -12.73 0.52
N VAL A 311 -16.72 -11.85 0.18
CA VAL A 311 -16.12 -10.92 1.16
C VAL A 311 -17.14 -9.91 1.67
N ILE A 312 -18.00 -9.38 0.80
CA ILE A 312 -19.08 -8.46 1.18
C ILE A 312 -20.09 -9.15 2.08
N ALA A 313 -20.49 -10.39 1.78
CA ALA A 313 -21.44 -11.15 2.58
C ALA A 313 -20.88 -11.47 3.98
N ASP A 314 -19.64 -11.94 4.06
CA ASP A 314 -18.96 -12.16 5.35
C ASP A 314 -18.87 -10.84 6.13
N PHE A 315 -18.47 -9.75 5.48
CA PHE A 315 -18.33 -8.46 6.13
C PHE A 315 -19.67 -7.91 6.64
N MET A 316 -20.74 -8.05 5.86
CA MET A 316 -22.10 -7.67 6.24
C MET A 316 -22.57 -8.43 7.47
N LYS A 317 -22.38 -9.76 7.48
CA LYS A 317 -22.71 -10.62 8.62
C LYS A 317 -21.99 -10.16 9.89
N ASN A 318 -20.67 -9.92 9.82
CA ASN A 318 -19.89 -9.41 10.95
C ASN A 318 -20.42 -8.05 11.47
N CYS A 319 -20.84 -7.16 10.58
CA CYS A 319 -21.42 -5.87 11.00
C CYS A 319 -22.77 -6.04 11.71
N ILE A 320 -23.64 -6.91 11.18
CA ILE A 320 -24.96 -7.22 11.77
C ILE A 320 -24.77 -7.84 13.16
N GLU A 321 -23.93 -8.87 13.27
CA GLU A 321 -23.60 -9.52 14.55
C GLU A 321 -23.03 -8.51 15.56
N GLY A 322 -22.10 -7.65 15.13
CA GLY A 322 -21.55 -6.59 15.98
C GLY A 322 -22.60 -5.59 16.48
N LEU A 323 -23.59 -5.25 15.64
CA LEU A 323 -24.70 -4.37 16.04
C LEU A 323 -25.70 -5.05 16.98
N HIS A 324 -25.87 -6.37 16.90
CA HIS A 324 -26.69 -7.14 17.85
C HIS A 324 -26.05 -7.22 19.24
N LEU A 325 -24.72 -7.33 19.30
CA LEU A 325 -23.96 -7.40 20.56
C LEU A 325 -23.83 -6.04 21.27
N LEU A 326 -24.22 -4.95 20.62
CA LEU A 326 -24.01 -3.60 21.12
C LEU A 326 -25.15 -3.17 22.08
N GLU A 327 -24.90 -3.21 23.38
CA GLU A 327 -25.90 -2.78 24.39
C GLU A 327 -26.16 -1.26 24.36
N ASN A 328 -25.14 -0.45 24.06
CA ASN A 328 -25.25 1.00 23.99
C ASN A 328 -25.19 1.54 22.55
N LYS A 329 -26.37 1.92 22.05
CA LYS A 329 -26.62 2.40 20.68
C LYS A 329 -25.89 3.68 20.28
N ARG A 330 -25.24 4.40 21.21
CA ARG A 330 -24.54 5.67 20.99
C ARG A 330 -23.02 5.60 21.11
N SER A 331 -22.43 4.39 21.15
CA SER A 331 -20.97 4.27 21.19
C SER A 331 -20.32 4.59 19.83
N ASP A 332 -19.07 5.06 19.86
CA ASP A 332 -18.27 5.30 18.65
C ASP A 332 -18.13 4.03 17.80
N LEU A 333 -18.03 2.87 18.46
CA LEU A 333 -18.03 1.56 17.80
C LEU A 333 -19.37 1.29 17.07
N GLY A 334 -20.49 1.62 17.70
CA GLY A 334 -21.81 1.49 17.08
C GLY A 334 -21.95 2.33 15.82
N ARG A 335 -21.54 3.61 15.88
CA ARG A 335 -21.53 4.50 14.71
C ARG A 335 -20.62 3.97 13.61
N LEU A 336 -19.44 3.46 13.96
CA LEU A 336 -18.50 2.88 13.01
C LEU A 336 -19.08 1.63 12.31
N LEU A 337 -19.73 0.72 13.04
CA LEU A 337 -20.40 -0.45 12.48
C LEU A 337 -21.57 -0.06 11.56
N GLN A 338 -22.32 0.99 11.89
CA GLN A 338 -23.39 1.51 11.04
C GLN A 338 -22.83 2.04 9.71
N LEU A 339 -21.75 2.82 9.74
CA LEU A 339 -21.08 3.32 8.54
C LEU A 339 -20.53 2.18 7.67
N LYS A 340 -19.92 1.18 8.30
CA LYS A 340 -19.41 -0.04 7.63
C LYS A 340 -20.53 -0.84 6.95
N LEU A 341 -21.65 -1.06 7.63
CA LEU A 341 -22.80 -1.77 7.06
C LEU A 341 -23.41 -1.00 5.88
N ALA A 342 -23.61 0.31 6.05
CA ALA A 342 -24.14 1.17 4.99
C ALA A 342 -23.24 1.12 3.74
N PHE A 343 -21.93 1.29 3.93
CA PHE A 343 -20.95 1.17 2.85
C PHE A 343 -21.01 -0.19 2.15
N THR A 344 -21.09 -1.29 2.91
CA THR A 344 -21.13 -2.65 2.36
C THR A 344 -22.35 -2.88 1.47
N LEU A 345 -23.51 -2.36 1.87
CA LEU A 345 -24.73 -2.42 1.06
C LEU A 345 -24.59 -1.59 -0.22
N GLU A 346 -24.05 -0.37 -0.14
CA GLU A 346 -23.79 0.46 -1.31
C GLU A 346 -22.83 -0.22 -2.30
N GLN A 347 -21.80 -0.92 -1.79
CA GLN A 347 -20.86 -1.67 -2.63
C GLN A 347 -21.51 -2.88 -3.31
N ASN A 348 -22.37 -3.60 -2.60
CA ASN A 348 -23.10 -4.74 -3.16
C ASN A 348 -24.00 -4.30 -4.33
N VAL A 349 -24.69 -3.17 -4.15
CA VAL A 349 -25.48 -2.55 -5.22
C VAL A 349 -24.60 -2.07 -6.38
N SER A 350 -23.45 -1.46 -6.08
CA SER A 350 -22.50 -1.00 -7.11
C SER A 350 -21.95 -2.16 -7.95
N LEU A 351 -21.67 -3.31 -7.34
CA LEU A 351 -21.25 -4.51 -8.05
C LEU A 351 -22.37 -5.08 -8.93
N ALA A 352 -23.60 -5.14 -8.42
CA ALA A 352 -24.76 -5.56 -9.21
C ALA A 352 -25.00 -4.65 -10.41
N LYS A 353 -24.83 -3.34 -10.22
CA LYS A 353 -24.89 -2.35 -11.29
C LYS A 353 -23.81 -2.59 -12.34
N LEU A 354 -22.57 -2.82 -11.92
CA LEU A 354 -21.48 -3.10 -12.83
C LEU A 354 -21.71 -4.38 -13.64
N ALA A 355 -22.19 -5.45 -13.00
CA ALA A 355 -22.52 -6.71 -13.69
C ALA A 355 -23.64 -6.54 -14.73
N ASN A 356 -24.55 -5.59 -14.53
CA ASN A 356 -25.62 -5.26 -15.46
C ASN A 356 -25.15 -4.42 -16.65
N GLU A 357 -24.43 -3.33 -16.39
CA GLU A 357 -23.92 -2.40 -17.43
C GLU A 357 -23.00 -3.10 -18.42
N THR A 358 -22.27 -4.10 -17.95
CA THR A 358 -21.27 -4.82 -18.74
C THR A 358 -21.87 -5.95 -19.57
N GLY A 359 -23.19 -6.16 -19.54
CA GLY A 359 -23.85 -7.14 -20.40
C GLY A 359 -23.33 -8.57 -20.22
N CYS A 360 -22.85 -8.92 -19.02
CA CYS A 360 -22.35 -10.27 -18.70
C CYS A 360 -23.32 -11.33 -19.26
N PRO A 361 -22.86 -12.27 -20.11
CA PRO A 361 -23.72 -13.02 -21.00
C PRO A 361 -24.85 -13.74 -20.26
N TRP A 362 -26.07 -13.52 -20.74
CA TRP A 362 -27.30 -14.17 -20.27
C TRP A 362 -27.45 -15.59 -20.82
N ASP A 363 -26.65 -15.94 -21.84
CA ASP A 363 -26.71 -17.23 -22.52
C ASP A 363 -25.46 -18.06 -22.24
N ASN A 364 -25.57 -18.92 -21.23
CA ASN A 364 -24.95 -20.23 -21.29
C ASN A 364 -25.98 -21.23 -20.74
N LYS A 365 -26.41 -22.18 -21.56
CA LYS A 365 -27.61 -23.02 -21.30
C LYS A 365 -27.53 -23.87 -20.02
N ASP A 366 -26.33 -24.00 -19.46
CA ASP A 366 -26.05 -24.83 -18.28
C ASP A 366 -25.59 -24.04 -17.04
N CYS A 367 -25.57 -22.70 -17.07
CA CYS A 367 -25.12 -21.88 -15.94
C CYS A 367 -26.02 -20.67 -15.68
N ILE A 368 -26.27 -20.38 -14.40
CA ILE A 368 -26.91 -19.12 -14.00
C ILE A 368 -26.04 -17.96 -14.54
N PRO A 369 -26.62 -17.02 -15.30
CA PRO A 369 -25.89 -15.85 -15.79
C PRO A 369 -25.24 -15.09 -14.64
N ILE A 370 -23.99 -14.65 -14.84
CA ILE A 370 -23.23 -13.94 -13.81
C ILE A 370 -24.02 -12.73 -13.29
N GLY A 371 -24.62 -11.95 -14.20
CA GLY A 371 -25.48 -10.83 -13.84
C GLY A 371 -26.60 -11.24 -12.89
N PHE A 372 -27.39 -12.26 -13.24
CA PHE A 372 -28.49 -12.74 -12.41
C PHE A 372 -28.01 -13.24 -11.04
N ALA A 373 -26.89 -13.98 -10.98
CA ALA A 373 -26.33 -14.45 -9.72
C ALA A 373 -25.92 -13.29 -8.80
N VAL A 374 -25.26 -12.27 -9.35
CA VAL A 374 -24.87 -11.06 -8.59
C VAL A 374 -26.11 -10.30 -8.10
N PHE A 375 -27.12 -10.12 -8.96
CA PHE A 375 -28.38 -9.48 -8.62
C PHE A 375 -29.12 -10.20 -7.50
N LYS A 376 -29.23 -11.53 -7.59
CA LYS A 376 -29.87 -12.36 -6.58
C LYS A 376 -29.15 -12.22 -5.24
N CYS A 377 -27.82 -12.32 -5.23
CA CYS A 377 -27.02 -12.14 -4.01
C CYS A 377 -27.21 -10.75 -3.40
N CYS A 378 -27.25 -9.70 -4.24
CA CYS A 378 -27.51 -8.33 -3.79
C CYS A 378 -28.89 -8.18 -3.15
N ALA A 379 -29.94 -8.69 -3.80
CA ALA A 379 -31.30 -8.65 -3.27
C ALA A 379 -31.43 -9.45 -1.96
N GLU A 380 -30.84 -10.64 -1.88
CA GLU A 380 -30.84 -11.46 -0.66
C GLU A 380 -30.10 -10.78 0.50
N SER A 381 -29.00 -10.09 0.21
CA SER A 381 -28.23 -9.33 1.21
C SER A 381 -29.05 -8.16 1.76
N ILE A 382 -29.70 -7.39 0.89
CA ILE A 382 -30.57 -6.28 1.32
C ILE A 382 -31.76 -6.83 2.11
N ARG A 383 -32.39 -7.91 1.65
CA ARG A 383 -33.49 -8.57 2.38
C ARG A 383 -33.06 -9.01 3.77
N THR A 384 -31.85 -9.56 3.91
CA THR A 384 -31.30 -9.99 5.20
C THR A 384 -31.24 -8.81 6.18
N VAL A 385 -30.77 -7.64 5.73
CA VAL A 385 -30.73 -6.42 6.55
C VAL A 385 -32.14 -5.89 6.87
N LEU A 386 -33.04 -5.89 5.90
CA LEU A 386 -34.41 -5.40 6.06
C LEU A 386 -35.28 -6.28 6.97
N THR A 387 -35.03 -7.58 6.99
CA THR A 387 -35.80 -8.55 7.79
C THR A 387 -35.15 -8.90 9.12
N ASP A 388 -33.99 -8.28 9.43
CA ASP A 388 -33.26 -8.46 10.68
C ASP A 388 -34.10 -8.06 11.90
N SER A 389 -33.89 -8.69 13.06
CA SER A 389 -34.65 -8.39 14.28
C SER A 389 -34.29 -7.04 14.92
N ASN A 390 -33.11 -6.48 14.62
CA ASN A 390 -32.65 -5.22 15.15
C ASN A 390 -33.11 -4.03 14.28
N LEU A 391 -33.92 -3.16 14.88
CA LEU A 391 -34.45 -1.97 14.21
C LEU A 391 -33.37 -1.04 13.66
N GLN A 392 -32.17 -1.00 14.25
CA GLN A 392 -31.06 -0.20 13.71
C GLN A 392 -30.54 -0.78 12.41
N VAL A 393 -30.39 -2.10 12.33
CA VAL A 393 -29.98 -2.81 11.11
C VAL A 393 -30.99 -2.54 10.00
N GLN A 394 -32.29 -2.69 10.30
CA GLN A 394 -33.36 -2.36 9.36
C GLN A 394 -33.31 -0.91 8.88
N ALA A 395 -33.13 0.05 9.80
CA ALA A 395 -33.08 1.48 9.50
C ALA A 395 -31.91 1.83 8.56
N ILE A 396 -30.74 1.21 8.75
CA ILE A 396 -29.59 1.38 7.86
C ILE A 396 -29.92 0.87 6.46
N GLY A 397 -30.53 -0.31 6.35
CA GLY A 397 -30.97 -0.87 5.07
C GLY A 397 -31.95 0.06 4.33
N LEU A 398 -32.95 0.59 5.05
CA LEU A 398 -33.90 1.55 4.49
C LEU A 398 -33.24 2.86 4.08
N GLN A 399 -32.29 3.37 4.88
CA GLN A 399 -31.57 4.60 4.56
C GLN A 399 -30.72 4.46 3.28
N VAL A 400 -30.03 3.34 3.12
CA VAL A 400 -29.27 3.04 1.90
C VAL A 400 -30.20 2.88 0.70
N LEU A 401 -31.32 2.16 0.84
CA LEU A 401 -32.30 2.05 -0.25
C LEU A 401 -32.88 3.42 -0.64
N LYS A 402 -33.22 4.26 0.35
CA LYS A 402 -33.69 5.62 0.10
C LYS A 402 -32.63 6.44 -0.66
N SER A 403 -31.36 6.39 -0.24
CA SER A 403 -30.29 7.13 -0.91
C SER A 403 -30.06 6.66 -2.34
N LEU A 404 -30.16 5.35 -2.59
CA LEU A 404 -30.07 4.76 -3.92
C LEU A 404 -31.21 5.23 -4.83
N VAL A 405 -32.47 5.14 -4.36
CA VAL A 405 -33.64 5.61 -5.12
C VAL A 405 -33.53 7.10 -5.44
N GLN A 406 -33.09 7.94 -4.49
CA GLN A 406 -32.92 9.37 -4.70
C GLN A 406 -31.82 9.74 -5.71
N ARG A 407 -30.76 8.93 -5.81
CA ARG A 407 -29.65 9.16 -6.75
C ARG A 407 -29.97 8.73 -8.18
N CYS A 408 -31.08 8.02 -8.41
CA CYS A 408 -31.44 7.48 -9.72
C CYS A 408 -32.38 8.41 -10.48
N THR A 409 -31.81 9.36 -11.22
CA THR A 409 -32.55 10.27 -12.12
C THR A 409 -32.44 9.90 -13.61
N SER A 410 -31.67 8.86 -13.98
CA SER A 410 -31.42 8.45 -15.38
C SER A 410 -32.02 7.08 -15.75
N LYS A 411 -32.39 6.89 -17.03
CA LYS A 411 -33.06 5.70 -17.57
C LYS A 411 -32.33 4.36 -17.35
N GLU A 412 -30.99 4.35 -17.32
CA GLU A 412 -30.17 3.13 -17.16
C GLU A 412 -30.18 2.57 -15.73
N ASN A 413 -30.47 3.40 -14.73
CA ASN A 413 -30.58 2.95 -13.33
C ASN A 413 -31.92 2.25 -13.02
N ASN A 414 -32.88 2.29 -13.95
CA ASN A 414 -34.24 1.82 -13.71
C ASN A 414 -34.37 0.29 -13.65
N SER A 415 -33.58 -0.47 -14.42
CA SER A 415 -33.70 -1.94 -14.44
C SER A 415 -33.26 -2.59 -13.12
N LEU A 416 -32.17 -2.10 -12.53
CA LEU A 416 -31.65 -2.57 -11.25
C LEU A 416 -32.60 -2.24 -10.09
N LEU A 417 -33.15 -1.02 -10.07
CA LEU A 417 -34.16 -0.63 -9.07
C LEU A 417 -35.49 -1.34 -9.27
N LEU A 418 -35.91 -1.63 -10.49
CA LEU A 418 -37.12 -2.42 -10.75
C LEU A 418 -36.94 -3.87 -10.28
N PHE A 419 -35.77 -4.46 -10.48
CA PHE A 419 -35.48 -5.81 -10.00
C PHE A 419 -35.42 -5.85 -8.47
N ILE A 420 -34.61 -4.98 -7.85
CA ILE A 420 -34.47 -4.91 -6.40
C ILE A 420 -35.79 -4.50 -5.74
N GLY A 421 -36.47 -3.50 -6.28
CA GLY A 421 -37.80 -3.08 -5.83
C GLY A 421 -38.81 -4.20 -5.95
N GLY A 422 -38.92 -4.84 -7.11
CA GLY A 422 -39.86 -5.96 -7.32
C GLY A 422 -39.64 -7.12 -6.34
N VAL A 423 -38.38 -7.46 -6.05
CA VAL A 423 -38.04 -8.53 -5.10
C VAL A 423 -38.29 -8.11 -3.64
N LEU A 424 -38.04 -6.85 -3.29
CA LEU A 424 -38.07 -6.37 -1.90
C LEU A 424 -39.38 -5.66 -1.50
N VAL A 425 -40.30 -5.40 -2.44
CA VAL A 425 -41.56 -4.68 -2.18
C VAL A 425 -42.32 -5.28 -1.01
N ARG A 426 -42.44 -6.61 -0.96
CA ARG A 426 -43.12 -7.31 0.15
C ARG A 426 -42.43 -7.07 1.50
N ASP A 427 -41.11 -7.11 1.53
CA ASP A 427 -40.32 -6.93 2.76
C ASP A 427 -40.44 -5.48 3.25
N ILE A 428 -40.35 -4.50 2.36
CA ILE A 428 -40.54 -3.08 2.66
C ILE A 428 -41.94 -2.82 3.23
N PHE A 429 -42.99 -3.33 2.57
CA PHE A 429 -44.37 -3.21 3.08
C PHE A 429 -44.55 -3.86 4.46
N THR A 430 -43.85 -4.98 4.72
CA THR A 430 -43.92 -5.66 6.02
C THR A 430 -43.30 -4.81 7.13
N ILE A 431 -42.21 -4.10 6.86
CA ILE A 431 -41.60 -3.17 7.81
C ILE A 431 -42.49 -1.95 8.03
N MET A 432 -43.01 -1.34 6.96
CA MET A 432 -43.93 -0.18 7.05
C MET A 432 -45.19 -0.48 7.87
N ARG A 433 -45.64 -1.73 7.90
CA ARG A 433 -46.79 -2.15 8.71
C ARG A 433 -46.44 -2.37 10.20
N ARG A 434 -45.16 -2.52 10.53
CA ARG A 434 -44.65 -2.73 11.90
C ARG A 434 -44.20 -1.42 12.57
N CYS A 435 -43.83 -0.41 11.77
CA CYS A 435 -43.69 0.98 12.20
C CYS A 435 -45.07 1.62 12.40
#